data_AF-A0A1Q8IM62-F1
#
_entry.id   AF-A0A1Q8IM62-F1
#
_cell.length_a   1.000
_cell.length_b   1.000
_cell.length_c   1.000
_cell.angle_alpha   90.00
_cell.angle_beta   90.00
_cell.angle_gamma   90.00
#
_symmetry.space_group_name_H-M   'P 1'
#
loop_
_entity.id
_entity.type
_entity.pdbx_description
1 polymer ?
#
loop_
_entity_poly.entity_id
_entity_poly.type
_entity_poly.pdbx_seq_one_letter_code
_entity_poly.pdbx_strand_id
1 'polypeptide(L)'
;MENKGNYRAVERLYVPDWLNEVIQVTNFNLVDHMKLMLRHDGRFSEVLNISREEIEQLKLNQASLRNLLRTPFLMVEPTLQTVEDWRCFVDQTPTTVAVDILRRKTPPLDHLSLYAVNHQNVAFLNLVTQVLNMSVLCAPLLGITTELARYLRSVPQYKLNLALGGMQGLPLFRWRFNSPTFWYEFAASSLTDEMIAHLIMRTSPARAGELPIRADWSGLRLGRATNEIFAAAMMAHGLRASTASTLFQLNQHQMRTLYQKIHGRSSPCGNVATSLPWFVESPFHRLHATTYMWLYRSAIAMDANAPEALIATNDIYARLFEGRLISADRGWNLTRSMAADTRLTVAPCRSCTTHYVVSNNDTKIEVHNRFACPACLQQLNAKKPRRKTRDA
;
A
#
# COMPACT_ATOMS: atom_id res chain seq x y z
N MET A 1 12.21 13.54 -20.54
CA MET A 1 11.49 12.80 -19.47
C MET A 1 10.08 12.37 -19.91
N GLU A 2 9.45 13.03 -20.89
CA GLU A 2 8.11 12.70 -21.42
C GLU A 2 7.95 11.25 -21.90
N ASN A 3 8.96 10.65 -22.54
CA ASN A 3 8.86 9.28 -23.05
C ASN A 3 8.61 8.22 -21.96
N LYS A 4 9.10 8.43 -20.73
CA LYS A 4 9.06 7.40 -19.68
C LYS A 4 7.66 7.15 -19.12
N GLY A 5 6.82 8.20 -19.07
CA GLY A 5 5.44 8.10 -18.62
C GLY A 5 4.61 7.19 -19.53
N ASN A 6 4.80 7.32 -20.85
CA ASN A 6 4.07 6.54 -21.85
C ASN A 6 4.29 5.04 -21.71
N TYR A 7 5.52 4.59 -21.40
CA TYR A 7 5.81 3.18 -21.20
C TYR A 7 5.34 2.64 -19.84
N ARG A 8 5.10 3.52 -18.86
CA ARG A 8 4.56 3.13 -17.55
C ARG A 8 3.06 2.98 -17.56
N ALA A 9 2.36 3.70 -18.42
CA ALA A 9 0.90 3.78 -18.50
C ALA A 9 0.24 2.49 -19.01
N VAL A 10 0.51 1.36 -18.34
CA VAL A 10 -0.18 0.09 -18.55
C VAL A 10 -1.42 0.08 -17.68
N GLU A 11 -2.56 -0.23 -18.30
CA GLU A 11 -3.87 -0.22 -17.66
C GLU A 11 -3.85 -1.04 -16.36
N ARG A 12 -4.35 -0.46 -15.26
CA ARG A 12 -4.47 -1.09 -13.94
C ARG A 12 -3.16 -1.45 -13.23
N LEU A 13 -2.00 -1.28 -13.87
CA LEU A 13 -0.67 -1.57 -13.29
C LEU A 13 0.11 -0.30 -12.90
N TYR A 14 -0.39 0.86 -13.31
CA TYR A 14 0.19 2.15 -13.02
C TYR A 14 -0.88 3.05 -12.44
N VAL A 15 -0.59 3.68 -11.30
CA VAL A 15 -1.46 4.69 -10.71
C VAL A 15 -1.12 6.04 -11.35
N PRO A 16 -2.04 6.65 -12.12
CA PRO A 16 -1.76 7.94 -12.74
C PRO A 16 -1.47 9.02 -11.71
N ASP A 17 -0.62 9.98 -12.08
CA ASP A 17 -0.22 11.04 -11.18
C ASP A 17 -1.42 11.85 -10.67
N TRP A 18 -2.42 12.09 -11.53
CA TRP A 18 -3.68 12.74 -11.12
C TRP A 18 -4.45 11.93 -10.08
N LEU A 19 -4.48 10.59 -10.18
CA LEU A 19 -5.19 9.75 -9.20
C LEU A 19 -4.44 9.78 -7.86
N ASN A 20 -3.11 9.77 -7.91
CA ASN A 20 -2.29 9.95 -6.72
C ASN A 20 -2.56 11.31 -6.06
N GLU A 21 -2.65 12.40 -6.82
CA GLU A 21 -3.03 13.72 -6.29
C GLU A 21 -4.44 13.71 -5.68
N VAL A 22 -5.41 13.05 -6.31
CA VAL A 22 -6.77 12.92 -5.75
C VAL A 22 -6.75 12.15 -4.42
N ILE A 23 -5.96 11.07 -4.31
CA ILE A 23 -5.77 10.34 -3.03
C ILE A 23 -5.21 11.29 -1.96
N GLN A 24 -4.17 12.05 -2.30
CA GLN A 24 -3.52 12.97 -1.36
C GLN A 24 -4.50 14.06 -0.90
N VAL A 25 -5.21 14.72 -1.83
CA VAL A 25 -6.20 15.75 -1.51
C VAL A 25 -7.32 15.18 -0.65
N THR A 26 -7.79 13.97 -0.97
CA THR A 26 -8.82 13.30 -0.18
C THR A 26 -8.33 12.99 1.24
N ASN A 27 -7.09 12.54 1.41
CA ASN A 27 -6.50 12.36 2.74
C ASN A 27 -6.57 13.63 3.59
N PHE A 28 -6.20 14.79 3.03
CA PHE A 28 -6.33 16.08 3.73
C PHE A 28 -7.79 16.40 4.07
N ASN A 29 -8.68 16.31 3.08
CA ASN A 29 -10.10 16.65 3.25
C ASN A 29 -10.79 15.78 4.31
N LEU A 30 -10.54 14.48 4.31
CA LEU A 30 -11.16 13.55 5.28
C LEU A 30 -10.62 13.79 6.69
N VAL A 31 -9.33 14.09 6.85
CA VAL A 31 -8.74 14.43 8.17
C VAL A 31 -9.32 15.74 8.71
N ASP A 32 -9.42 16.77 7.88
CA ASP A 32 -10.04 18.02 8.30
C ASP A 32 -11.54 17.84 8.61
N HIS A 33 -12.25 17.00 7.86
CA HIS A 33 -13.64 16.68 8.17
C HIS A 33 -13.80 15.97 9.52
N MET A 34 -13.00 14.93 9.80
CA MET A 34 -13.04 14.24 11.11
C MET A 34 -12.85 15.20 12.28
N LYS A 35 -11.93 16.15 12.13
CA LYS A 35 -11.68 17.19 13.13
C LYS A 35 -12.87 18.13 13.30
N LEU A 36 -13.55 18.51 12.22
CA LEU A 36 -14.78 19.31 12.31
C LEU A 36 -15.88 18.53 13.06
N MET A 37 -16.07 17.25 12.73
CA MET A 37 -17.04 16.39 13.42
C MET A 37 -16.74 16.24 14.91
N LEU A 38 -15.49 15.99 15.29
CA LEU A 38 -15.06 15.87 16.70
C LEU A 38 -15.17 17.17 17.50
N ARG A 39 -15.08 18.31 16.82
CA ARG A 39 -15.32 19.63 17.44
C ARG A 39 -16.80 19.89 17.67
N HIS A 40 -17.65 19.41 16.77
CA HIS A 40 -19.10 19.52 16.90
C HIS A 40 -19.65 18.58 17.99
N ASP A 41 -19.27 17.31 17.98
CA ASP A 41 -19.66 16.33 19.00
C ASP A 41 -18.51 15.36 19.32
N GLY A 42 -18.09 15.33 20.59
CA GLY A 42 -17.00 14.46 21.06
C GLY A 42 -17.32 12.96 20.96
N ARG A 43 -18.61 12.58 20.90
CA ARG A 43 -19.04 11.18 20.76
C ARG A 43 -18.58 10.54 19.44
N PHE A 44 -18.27 11.34 18.43
CA PHE A 44 -17.67 10.85 17.18
C PHE A 44 -16.32 10.16 17.37
N SER A 45 -15.66 10.33 18.52
CA SER A 45 -14.41 9.64 18.84
C SER A 45 -14.53 8.11 18.71
N GLU A 46 -15.68 7.54 19.09
CA GLU A 46 -15.89 6.09 19.00
C GLU A 46 -16.13 5.60 17.57
N VAL A 47 -16.67 6.46 16.71
CA VAL A 47 -16.99 6.13 15.31
C VAL A 47 -15.76 6.34 14.41
N LEU A 48 -15.07 7.45 14.61
CA LEU A 48 -13.92 7.87 13.81
C LEU A 48 -12.60 7.26 14.28
N ASN A 49 -12.59 6.51 15.38
CA ASN A 49 -11.39 5.82 15.89
C ASN A 49 -10.22 6.77 16.22
N ILE A 50 -10.54 8.00 16.61
CA ILE A 50 -9.60 9.05 17.00
C ILE A 50 -10.30 10.07 17.89
N SER A 51 -9.65 10.48 18.97
CA SER A 51 -10.16 11.49 19.89
C SER A 51 -9.87 12.92 19.44
N ARG A 52 -10.58 13.87 20.04
CA ARG A 52 -10.37 15.31 19.78
C ARG A 52 -8.96 15.77 20.16
N GLU A 53 -8.38 15.21 21.23
CA GLU A 53 -7.04 15.58 21.67
C GLU A 53 -5.99 15.09 20.68
N GLU A 54 -6.09 13.83 20.27
CA GLU A 54 -5.22 13.21 19.27
C GLU A 54 -5.26 13.92 17.91
N ILE A 55 -6.45 14.27 17.42
CA ILE A 55 -6.55 14.93 16.11
C ILE A 55 -6.00 16.37 16.13
N GLU A 56 -6.06 17.06 17.27
CA GLU A 56 -5.42 18.37 17.44
C GLU A 56 -3.89 18.25 17.54
N GLN A 57 -3.36 17.15 18.08
CA GLN A 57 -1.91 16.87 18.06
C GLN A 57 -1.35 16.77 16.64
N LEU A 58 -2.14 16.31 15.66
CA LEU A 58 -1.71 16.28 14.25
C LEU A 58 -1.26 17.64 13.74
N LYS A 59 -1.82 18.74 14.29
CA LYS A 59 -1.42 20.10 13.90
C LYS A 59 -0.04 20.52 14.39
N LEU A 60 0.41 19.95 15.50
CA LEU A 60 1.66 20.32 16.14
C LEU A 60 2.86 19.91 15.28
N ASN A 61 2.69 18.91 14.40
CA ASN A 61 3.73 18.42 13.52
C ASN A 61 3.30 18.37 12.06
N GLN A 62 3.20 19.55 11.44
CA GLN A 62 2.79 19.71 10.04
C GLN A 62 3.70 18.97 9.05
N ALA A 63 5.00 18.86 9.34
CA ALA A 63 5.95 18.17 8.47
C ALA A 63 5.66 16.66 8.41
N SER A 64 5.53 16.02 9.58
CA SER A 64 5.18 14.60 9.66
C SER A 64 3.79 14.31 9.12
N LEU A 65 2.82 15.20 9.38
CA LEU A 65 1.47 15.10 8.81
C LEU A 65 1.52 15.12 7.28
N ARG A 66 2.23 16.09 6.70
CA ARG A 66 2.36 16.22 5.26
C ARG A 66 3.01 14.99 4.63
N ASN A 67 4.04 14.42 5.27
CA ASN A 67 4.68 13.20 4.79
C ASN A 67 3.72 12.01 4.82
N LEU A 68 2.95 11.85 5.90
CA LEU A 68 1.94 10.80 6.04
C LEU A 68 0.83 10.92 4.98
N LEU A 69 0.23 12.09 4.85
CA LEU A 69 -0.93 12.31 3.96
C LEU A 69 -0.56 12.34 2.47
N ARG A 70 0.72 12.55 2.12
CA ARG A 70 1.21 12.54 0.73
C ARG A 70 1.52 11.13 0.20
N THR A 71 1.42 10.10 1.02
CA THR A 71 1.61 8.73 0.52
C THR A 71 0.50 8.33 -0.47
N PRO A 72 0.73 7.35 -1.37
CA PRO A 72 -0.29 6.89 -2.32
C PRO A 72 -1.41 6.07 -1.64
N PHE A 73 -1.41 5.95 -0.31
CA PHE A 73 -2.35 5.15 0.44
C PHE A 73 -3.41 6.03 1.07
N LEU A 74 -4.59 5.45 1.31
CA LEU A 74 -5.62 6.10 2.09
C LEU A 74 -5.28 6.01 3.58
N MET A 75 -5.25 7.16 4.25
CA MET A 75 -4.89 7.31 5.67
C MET A 75 -6.08 7.07 6.61
N VAL A 76 -7.26 6.94 6.03
CA VAL A 76 -8.46 6.42 6.68
C VAL A 76 -8.75 5.02 6.16
N GLU A 77 -9.48 4.24 6.94
CA GLU A 77 -10.03 2.96 6.51
C GLU A 77 -11.56 3.04 6.47
N PRO A 78 -12.23 2.21 5.64
CA PRO A 78 -13.69 2.16 5.65
C PRO A 78 -14.23 1.69 7.00
N THR A 79 -15.33 2.28 7.46
CA THR A 79 -16.04 1.80 8.65
C THR A 79 -16.74 0.46 8.39
N LEU A 80 -17.22 0.25 7.15
CA LEU A 80 -17.82 -0.99 6.68
C LEU A 80 -16.71 -1.89 6.10
N GLN A 81 -16.26 -2.88 6.88
CA GLN A 81 -15.06 -3.66 6.59
C GLN A 81 -15.32 -4.99 5.88
N THR A 82 -16.55 -5.50 5.93
CA THR A 82 -16.93 -6.81 5.36
C THR A 82 -17.86 -6.66 4.17
N VAL A 83 -17.97 -7.69 3.33
CA VAL A 83 -18.90 -7.69 2.19
C VAL A 83 -20.34 -7.60 2.67
N GLU A 84 -20.65 -8.30 3.76
CA GLU A 84 -21.96 -8.36 4.39
C GLU A 84 -22.42 -6.98 4.83
N ASP A 85 -21.53 -6.17 5.42
CA ASP A 85 -21.84 -4.79 5.84
C ASP A 85 -22.33 -3.93 4.66
N TRP A 86 -21.72 -4.10 3.49
CA TRP A 86 -22.11 -3.37 2.28
C TRP A 86 -23.39 -3.94 1.65
N ARG A 87 -23.59 -5.27 1.68
CA ARG A 87 -24.81 -5.91 1.17
C ARG A 87 -26.08 -5.43 1.89
N CYS A 88 -25.99 -5.09 3.17
CA CYS A 88 -27.10 -4.50 3.92
C CYS A 88 -27.71 -3.28 3.22
N PHE A 89 -26.87 -2.46 2.57
CA PHE A 89 -27.30 -1.23 1.91
C PHE A 89 -27.49 -1.40 0.40
N VAL A 90 -26.68 -2.24 -0.25
CA VAL A 90 -26.72 -2.44 -1.71
C VAL A 90 -27.86 -3.38 -2.12
N ASP A 91 -28.03 -4.48 -1.40
CA ASP A 91 -28.99 -5.55 -1.71
C ASP A 91 -30.15 -5.59 -0.72
N GLN A 92 -30.21 -4.64 0.23
CA GLN A 92 -31.24 -4.54 1.27
C GLN A 92 -31.35 -5.80 2.16
N THR A 93 -30.21 -6.46 2.40
CA THR A 93 -30.16 -7.59 3.34
C THR A 93 -30.29 -7.11 4.80
N PRO A 94 -30.61 -8.01 5.76
CA PRO A 94 -30.61 -7.67 7.18
C PRO A 94 -29.31 -7.03 7.64
N THR A 95 -29.38 -6.09 8.60
CA THR A 95 -28.20 -5.39 9.11
C THR A 95 -27.27 -6.33 9.86
N THR A 96 -25.96 -6.13 9.68
CA THR A 96 -24.95 -6.80 10.49
C THR A 96 -24.84 -6.15 11.87
N VAL A 97 -24.28 -6.90 12.82
CA VAL A 97 -23.98 -6.38 14.17
C VAL A 97 -23.06 -5.15 14.10
N ALA A 98 -22.11 -5.13 13.16
CA ALA A 98 -21.20 -4.00 12.98
C ALA A 98 -21.95 -2.73 12.54
N VAL A 99 -22.90 -2.84 11.60
CA VAL A 99 -23.74 -1.73 11.15
C VAL A 99 -24.65 -1.22 12.29
N ASP A 100 -25.23 -2.12 13.07
CA ASP A 100 -26.09 -1.74 14.19
C ASP A 100 -25.30 -1.02 15.30
N ILE A 101 -24.08 -1.50 15.61
CA ILE A 101 -23.17 -0.82 16.54
C ILE A 101 -22.80 0.56 16.01
N LEU A 102 -22.46 0.66 14.71
CA LEU A 102 -22.12 1.93 14.08
C LEU A 102 -23.28 2.94 14.17
N ARG A 103 -24.51 2.51 13.88
CA ARG A 103 -25.72 3.33 14.01
C ARG A 103 -25.93 3.82 15.44
N ARG A 104 -25.78 2.94 16.43
CA ARG A 104 -25.95 3.29 17.85
C ARG A 104 -24.90 4.28 18.35
N LYS A 105 -23.66 4.15 17.86
CA LYS A 105 -22.54 5.04 18.24
C LYS A 105 -22.55 6.37 17.50
N THR A 106 -23.22 6.45 16.35
CA THR A 106 -23.33 7.68 15.59
C THR A 106 -24.29 8.64 16.30
N PRO A 107 -23.82 9.82 16.76
CA PRO A 107 -24.70 10.78 17.41
C PRO A 107 -25.71 11.37 16.41
N PRO A 108 -26.85 11.89 16.90
CA PRO A 108 -27.84 12.53 16.05
C PRO A 108 -27.21 13.72 15.30
N LEU A 109 -27.44 13.76 13.99
CA LEU A 109 -26.93 14.79 13.09
C LEU A 109 -28.00 15.86 12.87
N ASP A 110 -27.62 17.12 12.95
CA ASP A 110 -28.42 18.23 12.43
C ASP A 110 -28.37 18.23 10.90
N HIS A 111 -29.23 19.01 10.25
CA HIS A 111 -29.31 19.06 8.79
C HIS A 111 -27.98 19.43 8.12
N LEU A 112 -27.21 20.33 8.73
CA LEU A 112 -25.93 20.77 8.20
C LEU A 112 -24.85 19.68 8.32
N SER A 113 -24.73 19.03 9.48
CA SER A 113 -23.78 17.93 9.65
C SER A 113 -24.16 16.72 8.81
N LEU A 114 -25.45 16.42 8.66
CA LEU A 114 -25.94 15.36 7.78
C LEU A 114 -25.51 15.62 6.32
N TYR A 115 -25.71 16.84 5.83
CA TYR A 115 -25.24 17.24 4.50
C TYR A 115 -23.72 17.08 4.37
N ALA A 116 -22.96 17.54 5.35
CA ALA A 116 -21.50 17.48 5.34
C ALA A 116 -20.99 16.03 5.32
N VAL A 117 -21.55 15.13 6.15
CA VAL A 117 -21.20 13.70 6.17
C VAL A 117 -21.53 13.05 4.84
N ASN A 118 -22.73 13.29 4.29
CA ASN A 118 -23.13 12.74 3.00
C ASN A 118 -22.22 13.21 1.86
N HIS A 119 -21.83 14.49 1.86
CA HIS A 119 -20.90 15.03 0.87
C HIS A 119 -19.53 14.32 0.93
N GLN A 120 -18.99 14.11 2.13
CA GLN A 120 -17.71 13.40 2.29
C GLN A 120 -17.81 11.90 2.00
N ASN A 121 -18.93 11.27 2.32
CA ASN A 121 -19.19 9.87 1.95
C ASN A 121 -19.20 9.68 0.43
N VAL A 122 -19.82 10.60 -0.33
CA VAL A 122 -19.78 10.58 -1.80
C VAL A 122 -18.35 10.75 -2.30
N ALA A 123 -17.59 11.70 -1.76
CA ALA A 123 -16.19 11.92 -2.14
C ALA A 123 -15.32 10.68 -1.88
N PHE A 124 -15.46 10.08 -0.69
CA PHE A 124 -14.79 8.85 -0.30
C PHE A 124 -15.14 7.67 -1.21
N LEU A 125 -16.43 7.44 -1.47
CA LEU A 125 -16.89 6.35 -2.34
C LEU A 125 -16.41 6.52 -3.78
N ASN A 126 -16.44 7.75 -4.32
CA ASN A 126 -15.92 8.04 -5.65
C ASN A 126 -14.42 7.72 -5.75
N LEU A 127 -13.62 8.08 -4.74
CA LEU A 127 -12.21 7.71 -4.70
C LEU A 127 -12.02 6.20 -4.63
N VAL A 128 -12.76 5.52 -3.75
CA VAL A 128 -12.73 4.06 -3.62
C VAL A 128 -12.99 3.40 -4.98
N THR A 129 -14.05 3.78 -5.69
CA THR A 129 -14.37 3.20 -7.00
C THR A 129 -13.29 3.52 -8.05
N GLN A 130 -12.74 4.74 -8.07
CA GLN A 130 -11.64 5.08 -8.97
C GLN A 130 -10.42 4.17 -8.73
N VAL A 131 -9.99 4.02 -7.47
CA VAL A 131 -8.85 3.17 -7.13
C VAL A 131 -9.11 1.68 -7.46
N LEU A 132 -10.32 1.17 -7.18
CA LEU A 132 -10.73 -0.20 -7.51
C LEU A 132 -10.64 -0.50 -9.01
N ASN A 133 -11.03 0.45 -9.85
CA ASN A 133 -11.03 0.28 -11.30
C ASN A 133 -9.64 0.49 -11.91
N MET A 134 -8.84 1.38 -11.32
CA MET A 134 -7.57 1.83 -11.91
C MET A 134 -6.31 1.17 -11.34
N SER A 135 -6.40 0.36 -10.28
CA SER A 135 -5.23 -0.28 -9.69
C SER A 135 -5.50 -1.72 -9.27
N VAL A 136 -4.64 -2.65 -9.68
CA VAL A 136 -4.64 -4.01 -9.16
C VAL A 136 -4.21 -4.07 -7.69
N LEU A 137 -3.50 -3.05 -7.21
CA LEU A 137 -3.14 -2.84 -5.81
C LEU A 137 -4.21 -2.06 -5.02
N CYS A 138 -5.45 -2.01 -5.51
CA CYS A 138 -6.55 -1.29 -4.84
C CYS A 138 -6.74 -1.68 -3.36
N ALA A 139 -6.71 -2.97 -3.03
CA ALA A 139 -6.91 -3.46 -1.66
C ALA A 139 -5.90 -2.86 -0.65
N PRO A 140 -4.57 -2.97 -0.85
CA PRO A 140 -3.60 -2.35 0.07
C PRO A 140 -3.67 -0.81 0.07
N LEU A 141 -3.93 -0.18 -1.08
CA LEU A 141 -4.05 1.29 -1.19
C LEU A 141 -5.22 1.83 -0.36
N LEU A 142 -6.37 1.16 -0.40
CA LEU A 142 -7.60 1.55 0.33
C LEU A 142 -7.65 1.02 1.77
N GLY A 143 -6.78 0.07 2.14
CA GLY A 143 -6.81 -0.55 3.46
C GLY A 143 -7.95 -1.55 3.65
N ILE A 144 -8.36 -2.26 2.59
CA ILE A 144 -9.47 -3.22 2.59
C ILE A 144 -8.99 -4.65 2.28
N THR A 145 -9.85 -5.64 2.56
CA THR A 145 -9.60 -7.02 2.17
C THR A 145 -9.71 -7.19 0.65
N THR A 146 -9.03 -8.20 0.11
CA THR A 146 -9.14 -8.56 -1.31
C THR A 146 -10.55 -9.01 -1.67
N GLU A 147 -11.25 -9.66 -0.74
CA GLU A 147 -12.65 -10.04 -0.89
C GLU A 147 -13.56 -8.82 -1.03
N LEU A 148 -13.45 -7.84 -0.13
CA LEU A 148 -14.23 -6.61 -0.20
C LEU A 148 -13.91 -5.83 -1.48
N ALA A 149 -12.65 -5.74 -1.87
CA ALA A 149 -12.24 -5.09 -3.11
C ALA A 149 -12.89 -5.73 -4.35
N ARG A 150 -12.92 -7.07 -4.42
CA ARG A 150 -13.57 -7.79 -5.53
C ARG A 150 -15.08 -7.56 -5.52
N TYR A 151 -15.72 -7.59 -4.36
CA TYR A 151 -17.15 -7.32 -4.23
C TYR A 151 -17.50 -5.91 -4.69
N LEU A 152 -16.85 -4.87 -4.14
CA LEU A 152 -17.14 -3.47 -4.49
C LEU A 152 -16.92 -3.20 -5.98
N ARG A 153 -15.88 -3.81 -6.59
CA ARG A 153 -15.64 -3.71 -8.04
C ARG A 153 -16.75 -4.37 -8.88
N SER A 154 -17.43 -5.38 -8.35
CA SER A 154 -18.53 -6.08 -9.03
C SER A 154 -19.86 -5.32 -8.98
N VAL A 155 -20.02 -4.42 -8.01
CA VAL A 155 -21.25 -3.64 -7.83
C VAL A 155 -21.24 -2.42 -8.76
N PRO A 156 -22.30 -2.20 -9.56
CA PRO A 156 -22.42 -1.00 -10.38
C PRO A 156 -22.43 0.29 -9.54
N GLN A 157 -21.76 1.35 -10.03
CA GLN A 157 -21.63 2.63 -9.31
C GLN A 157 -22.98 3.23 -8.90
N TYR A 158 -24.02 3.11 -9.73
CA TYR A 158 -25.34 3.65 -9.39
C TYR A 158 -25.96 2.95 -8.17
N LYS A 159 -25.71 1.64 -7.97
CA LYS A 159 -26.19 0.92 -6.79
C LYS A 159 -25.45 1.37 -5.54
N LEU A 160 -24.14 1.61 -5.63
CA LEU A 160 -23.36 2.15 -4.52
C LEU A 160 -23.85 3.56 -4.15
N ASN A 161 -24.19 4.41 -5.13
CA ASN A 161 -24.78 5.72 -4.88
C ASN A 161 -26.17 5.65 -4.24
N LEU A 162 -27.02 4.70 -4.66
CA LEU A 162 -28.32 4.47 -4.02
C LEU A 162 -28.15 3.98 -2.57
N ALA A 163 -27.16 3.11 -2.33
CA ALA A 163 -26.82 2.63 -0.99
C ALA A 163 -26.44 3.78 -0.04
N LEU A 164 -25.74 4.81 -0.53
CA LEU A 164 -25.43 6.02 0.27
C LEU A 164 -26.69 6.71 0.80
N GLY A 165 -27.77 6.76 0.02
CA GLY A 165 -29.04 7.31 0.46
C GLY A 165 -29.66 6.52 1.64
N GLY A 166 -29.51 5.18 1.61
CA GLY A 166 -29.97 4.29 2.68
C GLY A 166 -29.13 4.31 3.96
N MET A 167 -27.92 4.88 3.91
CA MET A 167 -27.01 4.96 5.06
C MET A 167 -27.35 6.10 6.02
N GLN A 168 -28.24 7.04 5.65
CA GLN A 168 -28.78 8.08 6.55
C GLN A 168 -27.72 8.85 7.37
N GLY A 169 -26.58 9.19 6.75
CA GLY A 169 -25.52 9.97 7.43
C GLY A 169 -24.55 9.17 8.28
N LEU A 170 -24.48 7.85 8.14
CA LEU A 170 -23.40 7.05 8.76
C LEU A 170 -22.03 7.43 8.16
N PRO A 171 -21.01 7.75 8.99
CA PRO A 171 -19.67 7.99 8.47
C PRO A 171 -19.08 6.73 7.84
N LEU A 172 -18.58 6.82 6.61
CA LEU A 172 -18.04 5.67 5.87
C LEU A 172 -16.55 5.41 6.05
N PHE A 173 -15.88 6.29 6.79
CA PHE A 173 -14.45 6.21 7.02
C PHE A 173 -14.12 6.54 8.47
N ARG A 174 -13.00 5.99 8.93
CA ARG A 174 -12.45 6.22 10.26
C ARG A 174 -10.93 6.26 10.20
N TRP A 175 -10.31 6.85 11.22
CA TRP A 175 -8.88 6.92 11.34
C TRP A 175 -8.24 5.54 11.41
N ARG A 176 -7.22 5.34 10.57
CA ARG A 176 -6.55 4.04 10.39
C ARG A 176 -5.54 3.74 11.50
N PHE A 177 -4.89 4.75 12.08
CA PHE A 177 -3.74 4.59 12.97
C PHE A 177 -4.10 4.80 14.44
N ASN A 178 -4.82 3.84 15.05
CA ASN A 178 -5.17 3.89 16.48
C ASN A 178 -4.19 3.08 17.36
N SER A 179 -2.89 3.37 17.26
CA SER A 179 -1.90 2.75 18.14
C SER A 179 -1.22 3.82 18.98
N PRO A 180 -1.05 3.65 20.30
CA PRO A 180 -0.30 4.60 21.12
C PRO A 180 1.11 4.86 20.57
N THR A 181 1.76 3.84 20.01
CA THR A 181 3.08 3.96 19.36
C THR A 181 3.11 4.98 18.22
N PHE A 182 2.02 5.09 17.45
CA PHE A 182 1.92 6.06 16.36
C PHE A 182 2.00 7.49 16.90
N TRP A 183 1.23 7.78 17.95
CA TRP A 183 1.20 9.12 18.54
C TRP A 183 2.55 9.53 19.14
N TYR A 184 3.25 8.59 19.79
CA TYR A 184 4.60 8.85 20.29
C TYR A 184 5.60 9.17 19.17
N GLU A 185 5.62 8.38 18.09
CA GLU A 185 6.52 8.59 16.95
C GLU A 185 6.18 9.86 16.17
N PHE A 186 4.89 10.16 16.04
CA PHE A 186 4.39 11.37 15.39
C PHE A 186 4.76 12.63 16.19
N ALA A 187 4.54 12.62 17.51
CA ALA A 187 4.89 13.74 18.39
C ALA A 187 6.41 13.98 18.43
N ALA A 188 7.21 12.91 18.37
CA ALA A 188 8.67 12.99 18.35
C ALA A 188 9.27 13.48 17.01
N SER A 189 8.45 13.74 15.98
CA SER A 189 8.91 14.06 14.62
C SER A 189 9.84 13.01 14.02
N SER A 190 9.66 11.74 14.40
CA SER A 190 10.49 10.62 13.96
C SER A 190 9.81 9.75 12.90
N LEU A 191 8.73 10.24 12.29
CA LEU A 191 7.94 9.48 11.31
C LEU A 191 8.65 9.42 9.95
N THR A 192 9.53 8.43 9.80
CA THR A 192 10.23 8.13 8.54
C THR A 192 9.31 7.42 7.55
N ASP A 193 9.64 7.43 6.25
CA ASP A 193 8.92 6.65 5.21
C ASP A 193 8.83 5.17 5.59
N GLU A 194 9.88 4.64 6.21
CA GLU A 194 9.92 3.30 6.74
C GLU A 194 8.91 3.05 7.86
N MET A 195 8.77 4.00 8.78
CA MET A 195 7.77 3.88 9.83
C MET A 195 6.35 3.97 9.27
N ILE A 196 6.11 4.89 8.32
CA ILE A 196 4.83 5.01 7.63
C ILE A 196 4.46 3.70 6.93
N ALA A 197 5.40 3.11 6.19
CA ALA A 197 5.20 1.83 5.53
C ALA A 197 4.88 0.71 6.53
N HIS A 198 5.56 0.66 7.69
CA HIS A 198 5.25 -0.28 8.75
C HIS A 198 3.82 -0.11 9.27
N LEU A 199 3.41 1.13 9.56
CA LEU A 199 2.08 1.45 10.08
C LEU A 199 0.97 1.09 9.08
N ILE A 200 1.18 1.36 7.79
CA ILE A 200 0.26 0.97 6.72
C ILE A 200 0.13 -0.56 6.65
N MET A 201 1.24 -1.30 6.70
CA MET A 201 1.21 -2.77 6.71
C MET A 201 0.56 -3.33 7.98
N ARG A 202 0.79 -2.70 9.13
CA ARG A 202 0.20 -3.10 10.43
C ARG A 202 -1.32 -2.96 10.44
N THR A 203 -1.84 -1.92 9.81
CA THR A 203 -3.27 -1.62 9.74
C THR A 203 -3.95 -2.28 8.55
N SER A 204 -3.20 -2.74 7.55
CA SER A 204 -3.79 -3.45 6.41
C SER A 204 -4.35 -4.81 6.84
N PRO A 205 -5.57 -5.16 6.40
CA PRO A 205 -6.13 -6.48 6.66
C PRO A 205 -5.46 -7.59 5.84
N ALA A 206 -4.81 -7.25 4.71
CA ALA A 206 -4.10 -8.21 3.88
C ALA A 206 -2.68 -8.45 4.41
N ARG A 207 -2.46 -9.56 5.13
CA ARG A 207 -1.14 -9.90 5.70
C ARG A 207 -0.25 -10.64 4.70
N ALA A 208 1.02 -10.23 4.60
CA ALA A 208 1.97 -10.79 3.62
C ALA A 208 2.12 -12.33 3.66
N GLY A 209 1.92 -12.97 4.82
CA GLY A 209 2.02 -14.43 4.97
C GLY A 209 0.72 -15.19 4.67
N GLU A 210 -0.42 -14.52 4.67
CA GLU A 210 -1.73 -15.10 4.31
C GLU A 210 -2.01 -14.97 2.81
N LEU A 211 -1.31 -14.04 2.14
CA LEU A 211 -1.43 -13.84 0.71
C LEU A 211 -0.75 -14.95 -0.10
N PRO A 212 -1.20 -15.20 -1.35
CA PRO A 212 -0.67 -16.27 -2.20
C PRO A 212 0.85 -16.21 -2.36
N ILE A 213 1.50 -17.37 -2.21
CA ILE A 213 2.95 -17.52 -2.34
C ILE A 213 3.36 -17.72 -3.80
N ARG A 214 2.54 -18.43 -4.58
CA ARG A 214 2.87 -18.81 -5.96
C ARG A 214 2.47 -17.72 -6.94
N ALA A 215 3.43 -17.33 -7.75
CA ALA A 215 3.20 -16.64 -9.00
C ALA A 215 3.91 -17.47 -10.07
N ASP A 216 3.14 -18.06 -10.99
CA ASP A 216 3.66 -19.00 -11.97
C ASP A 216 4.50 -18.27 -13.03
N TRP A 217 5.80 -18.15 -12.75
CA TRP A 217 6.78 -17.64 -13.71
C TRP A 217 7.04 -18.61 -14.87
N SER A 218 6.79 -19.90 -14.68
CA SER A 218 7.08 -20.97 -15.65
C SER A 218 6.02 -21.12 -16.75
N GLY A 219 4.87 -20.45 -16.63
CA GLY A 219 3.69 -20.65 -17.47
C GLY A 219 3.12 -19.38 -18.09
N LEU A 220 3.91 -18.31 -18.23
CA LEU A 220 3.46 -17.06 -18.84
C LEU A 220 3.18 -17.26 -20.34
N ARG A 221 1.99 -17.75 -20.69
CA ARG A 221 1.49 -17.82 -22.08
C ARG A 221 0.99 -16.45 -22.54
N LEU A 222 1.88 -15.47 -22.52
CA LEU A 222 1.60 -14.12 -22.98
C LEU A 222 1.87 -14.03 -24.48
N GLY A 223 1.04 -13.26 -25.20
CA GLY A 223 1.31 -12.91 -26.59
C GLY A 223 2.57 -12.05 -26.71
N ARG A 224 3.24 -12.10 -27.87
CA ARG A 224 4.48 -11.33 -28.11
C ARG A 224 4.29 -9.83 -27.86
N ALA A 225 3.18 -9.24 -28.31
CA ALA A 225 2.89 -7.83 -28.10
C ALA A 225 2.79 -7.48 -26.60
N THR A 226 2.12 -8.33 -25.81
CA THR A 226 2.02 -8.17 -24.35
C THR A 226 3.38 -8.28 -23.67
N ASN A 227 4.22 -9.23 -24.10
CA ASN A 227 5.60 -9.35 -23.63
C ASN A 227 6.42 -8.09 -23.89
N GLU A 228 6.30 -7.49 -25.09
CA GLU A 228 7.00 -6.25 -25.44
C GLU A 228 6.51 -5.06 -24.59
N ILE A 229 5.19 -4.95 -24.34
CA ILE A 229 4.60 -3.92 -23.48
C ILE A 229 5.09 -4.07 -22.03
N PHE A 230 5.01 -5.26 -21.46
CA PHE A 230 5.44 -5.49 -20.08
C PHE A 230 6.95 -5.33 -19.91
N ALA A 231 7.75 -5.75 -20.88
CA ALA A 231 9.19 -5.49 -20.90
C ALA A 231 9.48 -3.98 -20.89
N ALA A 232 8.79 -3.20 -21.73
CA ALA A 232 8.93 -1.75 -21.79
C ALA A 232 8.55 -1.09 -20.45
N ALA A 233 7.43 -1.51 -19.85
CA ALA A 233 6.97 -1.01 -18.56
C ALA A 233 7.96 -1.30 -17.43
N MET A 234 8.42 -2.56 -17.30
CA MET A 234 9.41 -2.92 -16.31
C MET A 234 10.74 -2.17 -16.50
N MET A 235 11.20 -2.02 -17.75
CA MET A 235 12.38 -1.21 -18.04
C MET A 235 12.15 0.26 -17.65
N ALA A 236 10.96 0.82 -17.84
CA ALA A 236 10.61 2.16 -17.36
C ALA A 236 10.60 2.27 -15.82
N HIS A 237 10.42 1.17 -15.09
CA HIS A 237 10.65 1.10 -13.64
C HIS A 237 12.12 0.88 -13.25
N GLY A 238 13.01 0.66 -14.22
CA GLY A 238 14.46 0.56 -14.03
C GLY A 238 15.00 -0.87 -14.12
N LEU A 239 14.21 -1.83 -14.61
CA LEU A 239 14.70 -3.18 -14.89
C LEU A 239 15.74 -3.17 -16.01
N ARG A 240 16.83 -3.91 -15.86
CA ARG A 240 17.85 -4.02 -16.91
C ARG A 240 17.31 -4.67 -18.17
N ALA A 241 17.83 -4.25 -19.33
CA ALA A 241 17.47 -4.81 -20.62
C ALA A 241 17.80 -6.32 -20.73
N SER A 242 18.88 -6.78 -20.10
CA SER A 242 19.23 -8.20 -20.04
C SER A 242 18.20 -9.00 -19.27
N THR A 243 17.75 -8.49 -18.12
CA THR A 243 16.75 -9.15 -17.29
C THR A 243 15.40 -9.20 -18.00
N ALA A 244 14.98 -8.10 -18.64
CA ALA A 244 13.76 -8.05 -19.43
C ALA A 244 13.81 -9.03 -20.62
N SER A 245 14.92 -9.07 -21.35
CA SER A 245 15.14 -10.00 -22.47
C SER A 245 14.99 -11.46 -22.03
N THR A 246 15.61 -11.85 -20.92
CA THR A 246 15.50 -13.21 -20.36
C THR A 246 14.08 -13.51 -19.87
N LEU A 247 13.44 -12.56 -19.18
CA LEU A 247 12.13 -12.76 -18.57
C LEU A 247 11.02 -12.97 -19.61
N PHE A 248 11.06 -12.21 -20.70
CA PHE A 248 10.02 -12.18 -21.73
C PHE A 248 10.42 -12.92 -23.02
N GLN A 249 11.59 -13.56 -23.05
CA GLN A 249 12.15 -14.25 -24.22
C GLN A 249 12.25 -13.34 -25.46
N LEU A 250 12.68 -12.10 -25.26
CA LEU A 250 12.80 -11.08 -26.30
C LEU A 250 14.26 -10.88 -26.73
N ASN A 251 14.46 -10.34 -27.92
CA ASN A 251 15.81 -10.07 -28.44
C ASN A 251 16.55 -9.03 -27.58
N GLN A 252 17.74 -9.39 -27.09
CA GLN A 252 18.54 -8.56 -26.20
C GLN A 252 18.98 -7.23 -26.82
N HIS A 253 19.33 -7.21 -28.12
CA HIS A 253 19.70 -5.98 -28.82
C HIS A 253 18.52 -5.00 -28.86
N GLN A 254 17.33 -5.49 -29.23
CA GLN A 254 16.11 -4.69 -29.26
C GLN A 254 15.78 -4.11 -27.87
N MET A 255 15.92 -4.90 -26.80
CA MET A 255 15.69 -4.42 -25.44
C MET A 255 16.69 -3.35 -25.00
N ARG A 256 17.97 -3.45 -25.41
CA ARG A 256 18.98 -2.41 -25.13
C ARG A 256 18.65 -1.09 -25.84
N THR A 257 18.27 -1.15 -27.12
CA THR A 257 17.84 0.02 -27.89
C THR A 257 16.59 0.65 -27.26
N LEU A 258 15.61 -0.17 -26.86
CA LEU A 258 14.41 0.30 -26.19
C LEU A 258 14.73 0.95 -24.83
N TYR A 259 15.61 0.35 -24.03
CA TYR A 259 16.05 0.93 -22.76
C TYR A 259 16.71 2.30 -22.97
N GLN A 260 17.56 2.43 -23.98
CA GLN A 260 18.20 3.70 -24.34
C GLN A 260 17.15 4.75 -24.78
N LYS A 261 16.12 4.35 -25.52
CA LYS A 261 14.99 5.22 -25.88
C LYS A 261 14.19 5.69 -24.66
N ILE A 262 14.00 4.83 -23.66
CA ILE A 262 13.24 5.13 -22.44
C ILE A 262 14.01 6.07 -21.51
N HIS A 263 15.29 5.79 -21.27
CA HIS A 263 16.09 6.50 -20.24
C HIS A 263 17.12 7.49 -20.79
N GLY A 264 17.35 7.54 -22.10
CA GLY A 264 18.39 8.35 -22.73
C GLY A 264 19.82 7.85 -22.49
N ARG A 265 19.99 6.66 -21.89
CA ARG A 265 21.29 6.07 -21.55
C ARG A 265 21.27 4.56 -21.72
N SER A 266 22.44 3.97 -21.94
CA SER A 266 22.60 2.51 -22.06
C SER A 266 22.14 1.79 -20.79
N SER A 267 21.58 0.57 -20.96
CA SER A 267 21.26 -0.31 -19.84
C SER A 267 22.54 -0.63 -19.05
N PRO A 268 22.49 -0.64 -17.71
CA PRO A 268 23.62 -1.10 -16.89
C PRO A 268 24.08 -2.50 -17.30
N CYS A 269 25.38 -2.68 -17.39
CA CYS A 269 26.05 -3.96 -17.65
C CYS A 269 26.60 -4.53 -16.34
N GLY A 270 26.74 -5.86 -16.26
CA GLY A 270 27.32 -6.56 -15.11
C GLY A 270 26.33 -7.48 -14.39
N ASN A 271 26.82 -8.13 -13.33
CA ASN A 271 26.07 -9.16 -12.61
C ASN A 271 24.84 -8.59 -11.89
N VAL A 272 23.76 -9.36 -11.83
CA VAL A 272 22.53 -9.02 -11.10
C VAL A 272 22.75 -9.30 -9.61
N ALA A 273 22.20 -8.46 -8.73
CA ALA A 273 22.27 -8.67 -7.29
C ALA A 273 21.37 -9.85 -6.87
N THR A 274 21.94 -11.02 -6.61
CA THR A 274 21.23 -12.26 -6.27
C THR A 274 21.28 -12.65 -4.79
N SER A 275 21.99 -11.90 -3.95
CA SER A 275 22.18 -12.22 -2.52
C SER A 275 20.87 -12.14 -1.73
N LEU A 276 20.36 -13.30 -1.29
CA LEU A 276 19.19 -13.39 -0.41
C LEU A 276 19.44 -12.84 1.01
N PRO A 277 20.60 -13.09 1.64
CA PRO A 277 20.89 -12.54 2.96
C PRO A 277 20.80 -11.01 3.01
N TRP A 278 21.07 -10.32 1.90
CA TRP A 278 20.99 -8.85 1.82
C TRP A 278 19.63 -8.30 2.26
N PHE A 279 18.53 -9.00 1.94
CA PHE A 279 17.17 -8.56 2.27
C PHE A 279 16.87 -8.57 3.77
N VAL A 280 17.63 -9.32 4.57
CA VAL A 280 17.39 -9.47 6.01
C VAL A 280 18.57 -8.98 6.86
N GLU A 281 19.63 -8.47 6.21
CA GLU A 281 20.87 -8.01 6.82
C GLU A 281 20.69 -6.75 7.68
N SER A 282 19.92 -5.77 7.18
CA SER A 282 19.63 -4.54 7.91
C SER A 282 18.13 -4.38 8.19
N PRO A 283 17.75 -3.66 9.28
CA PRO A 283 16.35 -3.37 9.59
C PRO A 283 15.59 -2.70 8.43
N PHE A 284 16.27 -1.78 7.72
CA PHE A 284 15.74 -1.07 6.55
C PHE A 284 15.55 -2.02 5.37
N HIS A 285 16.56 -2.84 5.03
CA HIS A 285 16.44 -3.81 3.93
C HIS A 285 15.26 -4.76 4.17
N ARG A 286 15.12 -5.23 5.41
CA ARG A 286 14.05 -6.15 5.80
C ARG A 286 12.68 -5.52 5.65
N LEU A 287 12.52 -4.26 6.08
CA LEU A 287 11.28 -3.55 5.88
C LEU A 287 10.98 -3.39 4.38
N HIS A 288 11.91 -2.89 3.58
CA HIS A 288 11.65 -2.72 2.15
C HIS A 288 11.33 -4.06 1.46
N ALA A 289 12.03 -5.14 1.80
CA ALA A 289 11.75 -6.47 1.27
C ALA A 289 10.34 -6.92 1.64
N THR A 290 9.94 -6.68 2.90
CA THR A 290 8.60 -6.98 3.40
C THR A 290 7.53 -6.18 2.68
N THR A 291 7.69 -4.86 2.56
CA THR A 291 6.75 -4.00 1.85
C THR A 291 6.64 -4.39 0.38
N TYR A 292 7.77 -4.68 -0.27
CA TYR A 292 7.80 -5.12 -1.67
C TYR A 292 7.05 -6.44 -1.86
N MET A 293 7.28 -7.42 -0.98
CA MET A 293 6.58 -8.71 -1.05
C MET A 293 5.10 -8.61 -0.70
N TRP A 294 4.75 -7.77 0.27
CA TRP A 294 3.36 -7.51 0.62
C TRP A 294 2.58 -6.92 -0.57
N LEU A 295 3.12 -5.90 -1.22
CA LEU A 295 2.53 -5.32 -2.44
C LEU A 295 2.44 -6.37 -3.55
N TYR A 296 3.54 -7.08 -3.84
CA TYR A 296 3.57 -8.09 -4.89
C TYR A 296 2.50 -9.17 -4.68
N ARG A 297 2.44 -9.77 -3.49
CA ARG A 297 1.46 -10.80 -3.17
C ARG A 297 0.03 -10.26 -3.13
N SER A 298 -0.15 -8.97 -2.79
CA SER A 298 -1.47 -8.32 -2.84
C SER A 298 -1.98 -8.18 -4.28
N ALA A 299 -1.10 -7.88 -5.23
CA ALA A 299 -1.45 -7.86 -6.65
C ALA A 299 -1.79 -9.27 -7.17
N ILE A 300 -1.00 -10.29 -6.80
CA ILE A 300 -1.31 -11.69 -7.15
C ILE A 300 -2.66 -12.12 -6.58
N ALA A 301 -2.98 -11.72 -5.33
CA ALA A 301 -4.27 -11.98 -4.74
C ALA A 301 -5.43 -11.30 -5.50
N MET A 302 -5.17 -10.24 -6.26
CA MET A 302 -6.15 -9.57 -7.12
C MET A 302 -6.09 -10.06 -8.58
N ASP A 303 -5.65 -11.31 -8.78
CA ASP A 303 -5.60 -12.03 -10.05
C ASP A 303 -4.60 -11.45 -11.07
N ALA A 304 -3.61 -10.68 -10.61
CA ALA A 304 -2.49 -10.27 -11.45
C ALA A 304 -1.58 -11.47 -11.78
N ASN A 305 -1.07 -11.53 -13.00
CA ASN A 305 0.07 -12.40 -13.30
C ASN A 305 1.38 -11.85 -12.71
N ALA A 306 2.44 -12.65 -12.73
CA ALA A 306 3.71 -12.30 -12.10
C ALA A 306 4.35 -11.01 -12.67
N PRO A 307 4.38 -10.80 -14.00
CA PRO A 307 4.79 -9.53 -14.58
C PRO A 307 3.94 -8.32 -14.16
N GLU A 308 2.63 -8.46 -14.18
CA GLU A 308 1.68 -7.41 -13.79
C GLU A 308 1.89 -6.98 -12.34
N ALA A 309 2.00 -7.96 -11.43
CA ALA A 309 2.25 -7.73 -10.03
C ALA A 309 3.59 -7.01 -9.79
N LEU A 310 4.64 -7.36 -10.53
CA LEU A 310 5.93 -6.66 -10.45
C LEU A 310 5.83 -5.21 -10.95
N ILE A 311 5.15 -4.94 -12.06
CA ILE A 311 4.97 -3.58 -12.59
C ILE A 311 4.24 -2.73 -11.54
N ALA A 312 3.09 -3.19 -11.06
CA ALA A 312 2.29 -2.50 -10.05
C ALA A 312 3.06 -2.27 -8.74
N THR A 313 3.81 -3.28 -8.29
CA THR A 313 4.63 -3.17 -7.07
C THR A 313 5.74 -2.13 -7.24
N ASN A 314 6.45 -2.14 -8.36
CA ASN A 314 7.50 -1.15 -8.63
C ASN A 314 6.93 0.26 -8.76
N ASP A 315 5.68 0.40 -9.18
CA ASP A 315 4.98 1.67 -9.26
C ASP A 315 4.67 2.25 -7.87
N ILE A 316 4.02 1.47 -7.00
CA ILE A 316 3.67 1.95 -5.66
C ILE A 316 4.89 2.06 -4.74
N TYR A 317 5.80 1.08 -4.77
CA TYR A 317 7.04 1.11 -3.98
C TYR A 317 7.89 2.37 -4.28
N ALA A 318 7.89 2.78 -5.55
CA ALA A 318 8.56 3.97 -6.02
C ALA A 318 8.01 5.29 -5.49
N ARG A 319 6.70 5.33 -5.21
CA ARG A 319 6.01 6.50 -4.64
C ARG A 319 6.08 6.52 -3.13
N LEU A 320 6.15 5.34 -2.50
CA LEU A 320 6.26 5.23 -1.06
C LEU A 320 7.66 5.55 -0.53
N PHE A 321 8.71 5.28 -1.32
CA PHE A 321 10.10 5.50 -0.90
C PHE A 321 10.88 6.33 -1.93
N GLU A 322 11.20 7.59 -1.58
CA GLU A 322 11.97 8.48 -2.46
C GLU A 322 13.37 7.92 -2.77
N GLY A 323 13.99 7.23 -1.81
CA GLY A 323 15.33 6.64 -1.88
C GLY A 323 15.40 5.14 -2.17
N ARG A 324 14.42 4.57 -2.91
CA ARG A 324 14.27 3.13 -3.25
C ARG A 324 15.53 2.25 -3.06
N LEU A 325 15.55 1.47 -1.99
CA LEU A 325 16.63 0.53 -1.68
C LEU A 325 16.58 -0.76 -2.52
N ILE A 326 15.37 -1.15 -2.95
CA ILE A 326 15.15 -2.30 -3.84
C ILE A 326 14.92 -1.79 -5.27
N SER A 327 15.87 -2.07 -6.15
CA SER A 327 15.71 -1.85 -7.59
C SER A 327 14.75 -2.88 -8.20
N ALA A 328 14.23 -2.61 -9.39
CA ALA A 328 13.34 -3.54 -10.11
C ALA A 328 13.99 -4.93 -10.30
N ASP A 329 15.28 -5.00 -10.65
CA ASP A 329 16.00 -6.29 -10.74
C ASP A 329 16.07 -7.03 -9.41
N ARG A 330 16.34 -6.31 -8.32
CA ARG A 330 16.42 -6.90 -6.98
C ARG A 330 15.05 -7.36 -6.49
N GLY A 331 13.99 -6.61 -6.81
CA GLY A 331 12.61 -6.99 -6.52
C GLY A 331 12.15 -8.23 -7.31
N TRP A 332 12.54 -8.32 -8.58
CA TRP A 332 12.36 -9.54 -9.37
C TRP A 332 13.09 -10.73 -8.73
N ASN A 333 14.36 -10.56 -8.33
CA ASN A 333 15.09 -11.63 -7.65
C ASN A 333 14.41 -12.04 -6.34
N LEU A 334 13.98 -11.09 -5.50
CA LEU A 334 13.27 -11.36 -4.25
C LEU A 334 12.01 -12.20 -4.46
N THR A 335 11.13 -11.74 -5.36
CA THR A 335 9.84 -12.39 -5.64
C THR A 335 10.03 -13.77 -6.24
N ARG A 336 10.97 -13.93 -7.18
CA ARG A 336 11.31 -15.22 -7.78
C ARG A 336 11.89 -16.19 -6.75
N SER A 337 12.84 -15.73 -5.93
CA SER A 337 13.48 -16.59 -4.94
C SER A 337 12.51 -17.00 -3.85
N MET A 338 11.67 -16.11 -3.33
CA MET A 338 10.66 -16.48 -2.33
C MET A 338 9.53 -17.38 -2.85
N ALA A 339 9.37 -17.49 -4.18
CA ALA A 339 8.46 -18.45 -4.79
C ALA A 339 9.11 -19.82 -5.03
N ALA A 340 10.44 -19.87 -5.24
CA ALA A 340 11.17 -21.08 -5.58
C ALA A 340 11.93 -21.72 -4.40
N ASP A 341 12.17 -20.97 -3.33
CA ASP A 341 13.13 -21.30 -2.28
C ASP A 341 12.57 -20.94 -0.89
N THR A 342 12.91 -21.73 0.11
CA THR A 342 12.50 -21.56 1.51
C THR A 342 13.52 -20.81 2.36
N ARG A 343 14.65 -20.37 1.80
CA ARG A 343 15.69 -19.59 2.52
C ARG A 343 15.20 -18.24 3.06
N LEU A 344 14.16 -17.68 2.46
CA LEU A 344 13.44 -16.52 2.97
C LEU A 344 11.97 -16.90 3.13
N THR A 345 11.42 -16.66 4.31
CA THR A 345 10.01 -16.92 4.64
C THR A 345 9.36 -15.67 5.20
N VAL A 346 8.07 -15.75 5.52
CA VAL A 346 7.33 -14.64 6.14
C VAL A 346 6.82 -15.11 7.50
N ALA A 347 7.10 -14.35 8.55
CA ALA A 347 6.64 -14.64 9.90
C ALA A 347 5.95 -13.41 10.54
N PRO A 348 4.90 -13.60 11.35
CA PRO A 348 4.29 -12.52 12.10
C PRO A 348 5.21 -12.04 13.23
N CYS A 349 5.24 -10.73 13.46
CA CYS A 349 5.87 -10.15 14.64
C CYS A 349 5.13 -10.57 15.91
N ARG A 350 5.85 -11.07 16.93
CA ARG A 350 5.25 -11.47 18.21
C ARG A 350 4.56 -10.33 18.97
N SER A 351 4.92 -9.07 18.68
CA SER A 351 4.44 -7.89 19.41
C SER A 351 3.31 -7.17 18.67
N CYS A 352 3.47 -6.92 17.36
CA CYS A 352 2.49 -6.14 16.58
C CYS A 352 1.78 -6.95 15.50
N THR A 353 2.03 -8.26 15.42
CA THR A 353 1.51 -9.21 14.44
C THR A 353 1.80 -8.91 12.98
N THR A 354 2.37 -7.75 12.62
CA THR A 354 2.79 -7.44 11.24
C THR A 354 3.74 -8.51 10.71
N HIS A 355 3.44 -9.01 9.51
CA HIS A 355 4.21 -10.05 8.84
C HIS A 355 5.48 -9.45 8.21
N TYR A 356 6.63 -10.09 8.44
CA TYR A 356 7.93 -9.67 7.92
C TYR A 356 8.66 -10.80 7.22
N VAL A 357 9.49 -10.43 6.25
CA VAL A 357 10.47 -11.34 5.66
C VAL A 357 11.52 -11.71 6.72
N VAL A 358 11.72 -13.01 6.92
CA VAL A 358 12.68 -13.57 7.88
C VAL A 358 13.63 -14.54 7.20
N SER A 359 14.82 -14.66 7.79
CA SER A 359 15.84 -15.62 7.32
C SER A 359 15.48 -17.03 7.77
N ASN A 360 15.56 -17.98 6.84
CA ASN A 360 15.46 -19.41 7.11
C ASN A 360 16.52 -20.17 6.31
N ASN A 361 17.77 -19.73 6.46
CA ASN A 361 18.93 -20.36 5.82
C ASN A 361 19.75 -21.15 6.86
N ASP A 362 20.67 -21.99 6.37
CA ASP A 362 21.49 -22.87 7.20
C ASP A 362 22.32 -22.12 8.27
N THR A 363 22.66 -20.86 8.00
CA THR A 363 23.47 -20.03 8.91
C THR A 363 22.64 -19.27 9.95
N LYS A 364 21.36 -18.98 9.67
CA LYS A 364 20.48 -18.20 10.55
C LYS A 364 19.02 -18.56 10.31
N ILE A 365 18.47 -19.32 11.26
CA ILE A 365 17.05 -19.65 11.34
C ILE A 365 16.38 -18.72 12.35
N GLU A 366 15.52 -17.83 11.88
CA GLU A 366 14.70 -16.98 12.74
C GLU A 366 13.39 -17.72 13.11
N VAL A 367 13.26 -18.11 14.38
CA VAL A 367 12.09 -18.86 14.87
C VAL A 367 10.84 -17.99 14.79
N HIS A 368 9.82 -18.47 14.08
CA HIS A 368 8.62 -17.71 13.73
C HIS A 368 7.91 -17.14 14.98
N ASN A 369 7.78 -17.95 16.05
CA ASN A 369 7.06 -17.57 17.27
C ASN A 369 7.81 -16.59 18.19
N ARG A 370 9.08 -16.28 17.90
CA ARG A 370 9.92 -15.38 18.71
C ARG A 370 10.40 -14.15 17.95
N PHE A 371 9.99 -14.01 16.69
CA PHE A 371 10.42 -12.90 15.85
C PHE A 371 9.85 -11.56 16.34
N ALA A 372 10.72 -10.56 16.49
CA ALA A 372 10.35 -9.18 16.76
C ALA A 372 10.76 -8.30 15.57
N CYS A 373 9.83 -7.53 15.03
CA CYS A 373 10.09 -6.74 13.83
C CYS A 373 10.96 -5.50 14.13
N PRO A 374 11.64 -4.95 13.10
CA PRO A 374 12.39 -3.70 13.19
C PRO A 374 11.68 -2.53 13.88
N ALA A 375 10.37 -2.37 13.63
CA ALA A 375 9.58 -1.28 14.22
C ALA A 375 9.39 -1.48 15.74
N CYS A 376 8.99 -2.68 16.17
CA CYS A 376 8.85 -3.01 17.59
C CYS A 376 10.19 -2.95 18.35
N LEU A 377 11.30 -3.18 17.65
CA LEU A 377 12.66 -3.02 18.20
C LEU A 377 13.16 -1.56 18.13
N GLN A 378 12.35 -0.62 17.64
CA GLN A 378 12.69 0.80 17.49
C GLN A 378 13.94 1.04 16.62
N GLN A 379 14.15 0.18 15.62
CA GLN A 379 15.30 0.19 14.71
C GLN A 379 15.04 0.92 13.39
N LEU A 380 13.81 1.40 13.16
CA LEU A 380 13.42 2.16 11.96
C LEU A 380 13.50 3.68 12.16
N ASN A 381 13.78 4.14 13.38
CA ASN A 381 13.96 5.54 13.66
C ASN A 381 15.28 6.04 13.09
N ALA A 382 15.27 7.24 12.51
CA ALA A 382 16.49 7.90 12.05
C ALA A 382 17.36 8.32 13.25
N LYS A 383 18.21 7.41 13.74
CA LYS A 383 19.35 7.74 14.59
C LYS A 383 20.64 7.28 13.96
N LYS A 384 21.24 8.15 13.14
CA LYS A 384 22.68 8.44 13.21
C LYS A 384 22.91 9.91 12.85
N PRO A 385 23.18 10.81 13.83
CA PRO A 385 23.96 11.98 13.51
C PRO A 385 25.30 11.49 12.93
N ARG A 386 25.73 12.10 11.81
CA ARG A 386 27.07 11.93 11.27
C ARG A 386 28.07 12.11 12.41
N ARG A 387 28.93 11.11 12.60
CA ARG A 387 30.15 11.21 13.41
C ARG A 387 30.84 12.50 12.97
N LYS A 388 30.97 13.49 13.86
CA LYS A 388 31.84 14.65 13.62
C LYS A 388 33.18 14.10 13.14
N THR A 389 33.56 14.40 11.91
CA THR A 389 34.95 14.38 11.49
C THR A 389 35.69 15.19 12.54
N ARG A 390 36.52 14.53 13.35
CA ARG A 390 37.57 15.24 14.09
C ARG A 390 38.56 15.61 13.00
N ASP A 391 38.61 16.89 12.67
CA ASP A 391 39.74 17.45 11.97
C ASP A 391 40.99 17.16 12.82
N ALA A 392 41.91 16.42 12.21
CA ALA A 392 43.31 16.30 12.59
C ALA A 392 44.12 16.46 11.31
#